data_AF-A0A6A6X6W1-F1
#
_entry.id   AF-A0A6A6X6W1-F1
#
_cell.length_a   1.000
_cell.length_b   1.000
_cell.length_c   1.000
_cell.angle_alpha   90.00
_cell.angle_beta   90.00
_cell.angle_gamma   90.00
#
_symmetry.space_group_name_H-M   'P 1'
#
loop_
_entity.id
_entity.type
_entity.pdbx_description
1 polymer ?
#
loop_
_entity_poly.entity_id
_entity_poly.type
_entity_poly.pdbx_seq_one_letter_code
_entity_poly.pdbx_strand_id
1 'polypeptide(L)'
;FKEATILNAFKATGLSPFNPDVILDRFNTNPTTRPSSSESSMSYDSRACQLSQTLHTMAVKSQLLQHENEQLQEALINKRKRRQRGKFLLLQATEEYHGGAVFWSPTKVQDARDRQAQKKDDERLQKEQ
;
A
#
# COMPACT_ATOMS: atom_id res chain seq x y z
N PHE A 1 -14.95 -38.08 41.06
CA PHE A 1 -13.93 -38.96 41.69
C PHE A 1 -14.12 -38.93 43.21
N LYS A 2 -13.75 -39.98 43.96
CA LYS A 2 -13.94 -40.06 45.43
C LYS A 2 -12.59 -39.99 46.14
N GLU A 3 -12.46 -39.13 47.15
CA GLU A 3 -11.23 -38.90 47.94
C GLU A 3 -10.63 -40.19 48.52
N ALA A 4 -11.47 -41.05 49.10
CA ALA A 4 -11.04 -42.31 49.71
C ALA A 4 -10.28 -43.23 48.71
N THR A 5 -10.66 -43.19 47.42
CA THR A 5 -9.99 -43.98 46.38
C THR A 5 -8.59 -43.44 46.08
N ILE A 6 -8.41 -42.12 46.11
CA ILE A 6 -7.14 -41.44 45.86
C ILE A 6 -6.16 -41.74 47.00
N LEU A 7 -6.62 -41.62 48.25
CA LEU A 7 -5.82 -41.92 49.44
C LEU A 7 -5.37 -43.39 49.46
N ASN A 8 -6.24 -44.33 49.09
CA ASN A 8 -5.90 -45.75 48.99
C ASN A 8 -4.84 -46.03 47.92
N ALA A 9 -4.88 -45.32 46.78
CA ALA A 9 -3.89 -45.49 45.71
C ALA A 9 -2.48 -45.03 46.14
N PHE A 10 -2.38 -43.91 46.86
CA PHE A 10 -1.10 -43.46 47.42
C PHE A 10 -0.56 -44.42 48.48
N LYS A 11 -1.43 -44.93 49.36
CA LYS A 11 -1.04 -45.94 50.36
C LYS A 11 -0.52 -47.22 49.73
N ALA A 12 -1.17 -47.69 48.65
CA ALA A 12 -0.76 -48.92 47.95
C ALA A 12 0.58 -48.77 47.24
N THR A 13 0.89 -47.59 46.71
CA THR A 13 2.13 -47.33 45.96
C THR A 13 3.29 -46.87 46.85
N GLY A 14 3.00 -46.52 48.11
CA GLY A 14 4.00 -46.01 49.06
C GLY A 14 4.52 -44.60 48.72
N LEU A 15 3.93 -43.95 47.72
CA LEU A 15 4.32 -42.62 47.25
C LEU A 15 3.40 -41.58 47.89
N SER A 16 3.96 -40.69 48.72
CA SER A 16 3.25 -39.57 49.31
C SER A 16 3.68 -38.27 48.64
N PRO A 17 2.75 -37.51 48.01
CA PRO A 17 3.06 -36.20 47.48
C PRO A 17 3.33 -35.20 48.60
N PHE A 18 4.20 -34.21 48.34
CA PHE A 18 4.44 -33.11 49.27
C PHE A 18 3.21 -32.18 49.22
N ASN A 19 2.43 -32.15 50.31
CA ASN A 19 1.11 -31.52 50.44
C ASN A 19 -0.02 -32.21 49.63
N PRO A 20 -0.67 -33.25 50.20
CA PRO A 20 -1.73 -34.00 49.51
C PRO A 20 -3.01 -33.17 49.28
N ASP A 21 -3.27 -32.18 50.12
CA ASP A 21 -4.51 -31.39 50.07
C ASP A 21 -4.62 -30.57 48.78
N VAL A 22 -3.49 -30.10 48.25
CA VAL A 22 -3.43 -29.36 46.96
C VAL A 22 -3.89 -30.23 45.79
N ILE A 23 -3.72 -31.55 45.90
CA ILE A 23 -4.18 -32.48 44.86
C ILE A 23 -5.69 -32.67 44.99
N LEU A 24 -6.21 -32.80 46.21
CA LEU A 24 -7.65 -32.94 46.46
C LEU A 24 -8.42 -31.68 46.01
N ASP A 25 -7.87 -30.49 46.25
CA ASP A 25 -8.48 -29.23 45.84
C ASP A 25 -8.67 -29.11 44.33
N ARG A 26 -7.73 -29.61 43.52
CA ARG A 26 -7.83 -29.62 42.04
C ARG A 26 -9.01 -30.43 41.53
N PHE A 27 -9.49 -31.40 42.31
CA PHE A 27 -10.63 -32.24 41.94
C PHE A 27 -11.96 -31.71 42.51
N ASN A 28 -11.90 -30.80 43.49
CA ASN A 28 -13.05 -30.14 44.10
C ASN A 28 -13.37 -28.79 43.45
N THR A 29 -12.44 -28.19 42.72
CA THR A 29 -12.77 -27.07 41.84
C THR A 29 -13.79 -27.57 40.82
N ASN A 30 -15.02 -27.07 40.90
CA ASN A 30 -15.94 -27.10 39.76
C ASN A 30 -15.13 -26.76 38.51
N PRO A 31 -15.31 -27.45 37.37
CA PRO A 31 -14.61 -27.07 36.18
C PRO A 31 -14.92 -25.59 35.95
N THR A 32 -13.96 -24.70 36.22
CA THR A 32 -13.94 -23.38 35.61
C THR A 32 -14.21 -23.68 34.17
N THR A 33 -15.40 -23.28 33.71
CA THR A 33 -15.94 -23.64 32.41
C THR A 33 -14.78 -23.51 31.44
N ARG A 34 -14.25 -24.65 30.97
CA ARG A 34 -13.39 -24.63 29.80
C ARG A 34 -14.24 -23.84 28.82
N PRO A 35 -13.83 -22.64 28.35
CA PRO A 35 -14.66 -21.93 27.39
C PRO A 35 -14.97 -22.96 26.34
N SER A 36 -16.28 -23.20 26.13
CA SER A 36 -16.72 -24.30 25.28
C SER A 36 -15.91 -24.18 23.99
N SER A 37 -15.46 -25.30 23.40
CA SER A 37 -14.72 -25.23 22.14
C SER A 37 -15.50 -24.41 21.09
N SER A 38 -16.83 -24.33 21.21
CA SER A 38 -17.69 -23.37 20.50
C SER A 38 -17.39 -21.89 20.79
N GLU A 39 -17.18 -21.45 22.03
CA GLU A 39 -16.91 -20.04 22.35
C GLU A 39 -15.53 -19.59 21.87
N SER A 40 -14.53 -20.46 21.98
CA SER A 40 -13.23 -20.23 21.34
C SER A 40 -13.37 -20.19 19.82
N SER A 41 -14.10 -21.14 19.20
CA SER A 41 -14.30 -21.18 17.74
C SER A 41 -15.04 -19.94 17.19
N MET A 42 -16.06 -19.45 17.89
CA MET A 42 -16.81 -18.24 17.50
C MET A 42 -15.94 -16.97 17.60
N SER A 43 -15.03 -16.90 18.57
CA SER A 43 -14.09 -15.78 18.76
C SER A 43 -13.01 -15.70 17.67
N TYR A 44 -12.53 -16.83 17.15
CA TYR A 44 -11.59 -16.82 16.02
C TYR A 44 -12.27 -16.43 14.71
N ASP A 45 -13.50 -16.88 14.50
CA ASP A 45 -14.28 -16.57 13.29
C ASP A 45 -14.58 -15.07 13.19
N SER A 46 -15.02 -14.44 14.29
CA SER A 46 -15.26 -12.99 14.34
C SER A 46 -13.99 -12.17 14.05
N ARG A 47 -12.84 -12.55 14.61
CA ARG A 47 -11.56 -11.88 14.35
C ARG A 47 -11.06 -12.08 12.93
N ALA A 48 -11.27 -13.26 12.35
CA ALA A 48 -10.94 -13.55 10.96
C ALA A 48 -11.81 -12.73 9.99
N CYS A 49 -13.12 -12.63 10.25
CA CYS A 49 -14.03 -11.77 9.50
C CYS A 49 -13.62 -10.30 9.59
N GLN A 50 -13.27 -9.81 10.78
CA GLN A 50 -12.82 -8.44 10.97
C GLN A 50 -11.52 -8.16 10.18
N LEU A 51 -10.56 -9.08 10.23
CA LEU A 51 -9.33 -8.98 9.45
C LEU A 51 -9.64 -8.94 7.95
N SER A 52 -10.45 -9.87 7.45
CA SER A 52 -10.86 -9.91 6.04
C SER A 52 -11.51 -8.59 5.59
N GLN A 53 -12.39 -8.02 6.41
CA GLN A 53 -13.03 -6.73 6.13
C GLN A 53 -12.02 -5.58 6.09
N THR A 54 -11.07 -5.54 7.03
CA THR A 54 -10.01 -4.51 7.04
C THR A 54 -9.09 -4.64 5.82
N LEU A 55 -8.69 -5.86 5.47
CA LEU A 55 -7.87 -6.14 4.28
C LEU A 55 -8.58 -5.73 3.01
N HIS A 56 -9.87 -6.07 2.86
CA HIS A 56 -10.67 -5.65 1.71
C HIS A 56 -10.75 -4.12 1.62
N THR A 57 -11.03 -3.45 2.74
CA THR A 57 -11.07 -1.98 2.80
C THR A 57 -9.74 -1.35 2.41
N MET A 58 -8.62 -1.90 2.91
CA MET A 58 -7.28 -1.45 2.56
C MET A 58 -6.97 -1.67 1.08
N ALA A 59 -7.33 -2.82 0.53
CA ALA A 59 -7.12 -3.14 -0.88
C ALA A 59 -7.86 -2.16 -1.80
N VAL A 60 -9.14 -1.89 -1.52
CA VAL A 60 -9.94 -0.92 -2.27
C VAL A 60 -9.34 0.49 -2.17
N LYS A 61 -8.94 0.94 -0.97
CA LYS A 61 -8.29 2.24 -0.80
C LYS A 61 -6.98 2.34 -1.57
N SER A 62 -6.17 1.29 -1.55
CA SER A 62 -4.90 1.23 -2.28
C SER A 62 -5.13 1.36 -3.79
N GLN A 63 -6.08 0.61 -4.34
CA GLN A 63 -6.44 0.69 -5.76
C GLN A 63 -6.93 2.09 -6.15
N LEU A 64 -7.79 2.70 -5.33
CA LEU A 64 -8.29 4.06 -5.60
C LEU A 64 -7.16 5.10 -5.61
N LEU A 65 -6.25 5.02 -4.64
CA LEU A 65 -5.07 5.90 -4.60
C LEU A 65 -4.13 5.67 -5.78
N GLN A 66 -3.97 4.43 -6.23
CA GLN A 66 -3.16 4.12 -7.42
C GLN A 66 -3.77 4.77 -8.66
N HIS A 67 -5.08 4.61 -8.87
CA HIS A 67 -5.78 5.24 -9.99
C HIS A 67 -5.77 6.76 -9.93
N GLU A 68 -5.93 7.36 -8.75
CA GLU A 68 -5.84 8.82 -8.60
C GLU A 68 -4.43 9.33 -8.98
N ASN A 69 -3.38 8.66 -8.49
CA ASN A 69 -2.02 9.00 -8.86
C ASN A 69 -1.77 8.89 -10.36
N GLU A 70 -2.25 7.82 -10.99
CA GLU A 70 -2.17 7.63 -12.44
C GLU A 70 -2.88 8.77 -13.19
N GLN A 71 -4.12 9.10 -12.81
CA GLN A 71 -4.88 10.20 -13.41
C GLN A 71 -4.19 11.56 -13.23
N LEU A 72 -3.59 11.82 -12.07
CA LEU A 72 -2.84 13.05 -11.81
C LEU A 72 -1.59 13.13 -12.70
N GLN A 73 -0.86 12.01 -12.87
CA GLN A 73 0.29 11.95 -13.77
C GLN A 73 -0.13 12.21 -15.22
N GLU A 74 -1.21 11.59 -15.69
CA GLU A 74 -1.77 11.83 -17.03
C GLU A 74 -2.20 13.29 -17.20
N ALA A 75 -2.88 13.86 -16.21
CA ALA A 75 -3.30 15.25 -16.23
C ALA A 75 -2.10 16.20 -16.32
N LEU A 76 -1.01 15.92 -15.60
CA LEU A 76 0.24 16.68 -15.70
C LEU A 76 0.88 16.57 -17.09
N ILE A 77 0.95 15.38 -17.66
CA ILE A 77 1.46 15.15 -19.02
C ILE A 77 0.61 15.92 -20.03
N ASN A 78 -0.71 15.84 -19.93
CA ASN A 78 -1.65 16.54 -20.81
C ASN A 78 -1.53 18.05 -20.70
N LYS A 79 -1.42 18.59 -19.47
CA LYS A 79 -1.17 20.02 -19.23
C LYS A 79 0.16 20.46 -19.83
N ARG A 80 1.22 19.66 -19.70
CA ARG A 80 2.54 19.90 -20.31
C ARG A 80 2.45 19.89 -21.83
N LYS A 81 1.78 18.91 -22.44
CA LYS A 81 1.55 18.82 -23.90
C LYS A 81 0.77 20.02 -24.42
N ARG A 82 -0.30 20.44 -23.74
CA ARG A 82 -1.07 21.66 -24.09
C ARG A 82 -0.20 22.91 -24.05
N ARG A 83 0.61 23.09 -23.00
CA ARG A 83 1.57 24.21 -22.90
C ARG A 83 2.63 24.17 -24.00
N GLN A 84 3.07 22.99 -24.44
CA GLN A 84 4.00 22.86 -25.55
C GLN A 84 3.35 23.16 -26.91
N ARG A 85 2.08 22.78 -27.13
CA ARG A 85 1.35 23.08 -28.37
C ARG A 85 1.21 24.59 -28.64
N GLY A 86 1.09 25.40 -27.59
CA GLY A 86 1.03 26.86 -27.70
C GLY A 86 2.39 27.53 -27.97
N LYS A 87 3.51 26.79 -27.94
CA LYS A 87 4.82 27.34 -28.29
C LYS A 87 4.98 27.26 -29.80
N PHE A 88 4.80 28.40 -30.47
CA PHE A 88 5.12 28.51 -31.89
C PHE A 88 6.63 28.35 -32.10
N LEU A 89 7.00 27.80 -33.25
CA LEU A 89 8.39 27.75 -33.66
C LEU A 89 8.86 29.17 -33.97
N LEU A 90 9.77 29.73 -33.16
CA LEU A 90 10.36 31.03 -33.45
C LEU A 90 11.27 30.88 -34.68
N LEU A 91 10.70 31.19 -35.86
CA LEU A 91 11.46 31.37 -37.09
C LEU A 91 12.08 32.77 -37.03
N GLN A 92 13.41 32.86 -37.17
CA GLN A 92 14.09 34.16 -37.23
C GLN A 92 13.68 34.87 -38.52
N ALA A 93 13.04 36.03 -38.41
CA ALA A 93 12.75 36.87 -39.57
C ALA A 93 14.06 37.29 -40.23
N THR A 94 14.07 37.33 -41.57
CA THR A 94 15.18 37.93 -42.33
C THR A 94 15.23 39.44 -42.07
N GLU A 95 16.41 40.04 -42.20
CA GLU A 95 16.64 41.47 -41.93
C GLU A 95 15.74 42.41 -42.76
N GLU A 96 15.22 41.91 -43.89
CA GLU A 96 14.38 42.63 -44.86
C GLU A 96 12.87 42.26 -44.73
N TYR A 97 12.33 42.18 -43.51
CA TYR A 97 10.91 41.83 -43.30
C TYR A 97 10.00 43.06 -43.39
N HIS A 98 9.17 43.14 -44.43
CA HIS A 98 8.24 44.25 -44.69
C HIS A 98 6.79 44.02 -44.16
N GLY A 99 6.58 43.09 -43.23
CA GLY A 99 5.28 42.96 -42.54
C GLY A 99 4.19 42.13 -43.23
N GLY A 100 4.53 41.35 -44.27
CA GLY A 100 3.60 40.46 -45.00
C GLY A 100 3.64 38.99 -44.58
N ALA A 101 2.81 38.15 -45.19
CA ALA A 101 2.88 36.70 -45.01
C ALA A 101 4.21 36.16 -45.58
N VAL A 102 4.97 35.43 -44.76
CA VAL A 102 6.27 34.84 -45.16
C VAL A 102 6.12 33.35 -45.39
N PHE A 103 6.48 32.91 -46.60
CA PHE A 103 6.58 31.50 -46.91
C PHE A 103 7.94 30.95 -46.43
N TRP A 104 7.90 29.90 -45.62
CA TRP A 104 9.10 29.25 -45.10
C TRP A 104 9.41 27.96 -45.86
N SER A 105 10.63 27.83 -46.37
CA SER A 105 11.07 26.57 -46.99
C SER A 105 11.23 25.46 -45.93
N PRO A 106 11.06 24.17 -46.31
CA PRO A 106 11.23 23.05 -45.39
C PRO A 106 12.56 23.07 -44.61
N THR A 107 13.65 23.47 -45.27
CA THR A 107 14.98 23.60 -44.65
C THR A 107 14.98 24.63 -43.51
N LYS A 108 14.39 25.82 -43.73
CA LYS A 108 14.33 26.87 -42.68
C LYS A 108 13.48 26.44 -41.48
N VAL A 109 12.44 25.65 -41.71
CA VAL A 109 11.62 25.06 -40.64
C VAL A 109 12.45 24.04 -39.84
N GLN A 110 13.27 23.24 -40.51
CA GLN A 110 14.13 22.26 -39.84
C GLN A 110 15.21 22.95 -38.98
N ASP A 111 15.92 23.95 -39.53
CA ASP A 111 16.91 24.73 -38.77
C ASP A 111 16.32 25.31 -37.48
N ALA A 112 15.10 25.85 -37.55
CA ALA A 112 14.43 26.41 -36.39
C ALA A 112 14.08 25.33 -35.35
N ARG A 113 13.73 24.11 -35.77
CA ARG A 113 13.50 22.97 -34.87
C ARG A 113 14.80 22.55 -34.18
N ASP A 114 15.90 22.48 -34.93
CA ASP A 114 17.21 22.06 -34.40
C ASP A 114 17.72 23.05 -33.36
N ARG A 115 17.61 24.37 -33.62
CA ARG A 115 17.90 25.41 -32.61
C ARG A 115 17.05 25.27 -31.35
N GLN A 116 15.77 24.95 -31.50
CA GLN A 116 14.87 24.78 -30.36
C GLN A 116 15.19 23.49 -29.57
N ALA A 117 15.65 22.44 -30.24
CA ALA A 117 16.13 21.22 -29.59
C ALA A 117 17.39 21.51 -28.77
N GLN A 118 18.38 22.17 -29.36
CA GLN A 118 19.62 22.52 -28.68
C GLN A 118 19.37 23.41 -27.45
N LYS A 119 18.52 24.44 -27.57
CA LYS A 119 18.13 25.26 -26.42
C LYS A 119 17.47 24.45 -25.29
N LYS A 120 16.68 23.43 -25.62
CA LYS A 120 16.06 22.55 -24.61
C LYS A 120 17.10 21.66 -23.93
N ASP A 121 18.10 21.19 -24.66
CA ASP A 121 19.17 20.36 -24.10
C ASP A 121 20.08 21.18 -23.19
N ASP A 122 20.42 22.40 -23.59
CA ASP A 122 21.15 23.36 -22.74
C ASP A 122 20.38 23.69 -21.45
N GLU A 123 19.06 23.95 -21.56
CA GLU A 123 18.19 24.17 -20.40
C GLU A 123 18.08 22.95 -19.47
N ARG A 124 18.28 21.72 -19.97
CA ARG A 124 18.32 20.51 -19.14
C ARG A 124 19.63 20.42 -18.38
N LEU A 125 20.76 20.59 -19.08
CA LEU A 125 22.09 20.59 -18.47
C LEU A 125 22.22 21.66 -17.38
N GLN A 126 21.65 22.85 -17.59
CA GLN A 126 21.66 23.92 -16.58
C GLN A 126 20.81 23.63 -15.34
N LYS A 127 19.80 22.76 -15.42
CA LYS A 127 18.97 22.37 -14.25
C LYS A 127 19.57 21.23 -13.45
N GLU A 128 20.52 20.51 -14.04
CA GLU A 128 21.22 19.39 -13.42
C GLU A 128 22.49 19.83 -12.68
N GLN A 129 22.97 21.05 -12.92
CA GLN A 129 24.03 21.73 -12.16
C GLN A 129 23.47 22.46 -10.93
#